data_AF-A0A6M7V6X9-F1
#
_entry.id   AF-A0A6M7V6X9-F1
#
_cell.length_a   1.000
_cell.length_b   1.000
_cell.length_c   1.000
_cell.angle_alpha   90.00
_cell.angle_beta   90.00
_cell.angle_gamma   90.00
#
_symmetry.space_group_name_H-M   'P 1'
#
loop_
_entity.id
_entity.type
_entity.pdbx_description
1 polymer ?
#
loop_
_entity_poly.entity_id
_entity_poly.type
_entity_poly.pdbx_seq_one_letter_code
_entity_poly.pdbx_strand_id
1 'polypeptide(L)'
;MALIIRYSSDLGIRRLLAQPRDVAPPQDIRVARKRDEASPTHRTLFAEYEAELTDAYDIAAEWWADIISTEEELQGSREKALEKAFDDRVAGAAASPQVVWVIRRYWLKCVTINVSAGEETGVAAEIFLLQWLIDAGKTELVKLVACMPYWPIGQNEKGNWC
;
A
#
# COMPACT_ATOMS: atom_id res chain seq x y z
N MET A 1 12.23 -9.75 8.62
CA MET A 1 12.81 -10.39 7.41
C MET A 1 12.83 -9.38 6.28
N ALA A 2 13.78 -9.45 5.34
CA ALA A 2 13.76 -8.58 4.15
C ALA A 2 12.76 -9.11 3.13
N LEU A 3 11.97 -8.22 2.53
CA LEU A 3 10.93 -8.60 1.58
C LEU A 3 11.55 -9.10 0.26
N ILE A 4 11.10 -10.28 -0.20
CA ILE A 4 11.50 -10.83 -1.50
C ILE A 4 10.74 -10.09 -2.61
N ILE A 5 11.46 -9.30 -3.40
CA ILE A 5 10.94 -8.56 -4.55
C ILE A 5 11.71 -8.93 -5.83
N ARG A 6 11.05 -8.89 -6.98
CA ARG A 6 11.67 -9.02 -8.31
C ARG A 6 11.76 -7.69 -9.05
N TYR A 7 10.78 -6.82 -8.86
CA TYR A 7 10.65 -5.55 -9.58
C TYR A 7 11.06 -4.35 -8.71
N SER A 8 11.51 -3.27 -9.35
CA SER A 8 11.90 -2.03 -8.66
C SER A 8 10.74 -1.41 -7.89
N SER A 9 10.95 -1.14 -6.60
CA SER A 9 10.02 -0.40 -5.76
C SER A 9 9.82 1.04 -6.24
N ASP A 10 10.83 1.69 -6.83
CA ASP A 10 10.75 3.10 -7.24
C ASP A 10 9.73 3.33 -8.37
N LEU A 11 9.56 2.34 -9.26
CA LEU A 11 8.52 2.38 -10.28
C LEU A 11 7.14 2.23 -9.63
N GLY A 12 7.01 1.31 -8.67
CA GLY A 12 5.78 1.11 -7.90
C GLY A 12 5.36 2.36 -7.12
N ILE A 13 6.32 3.00 -6.44
CA ILE A 13 6.09 4.24 -5.68
C ILE A 13 5.58 5.34 -6.60
N ARG A 14 6.29 5.62 -7.69
CA ARG A 14 5.89 6.66 -8.65
C ARG A 14 4.51 6.40 -9.23
N ARG A 15 4.22 5.15 -9.62
CA ARG A 15 2.92 4.76 -10.15
C ARG A 15 1.81 5.00 -9.13
N LEU A 16 1.96 4.48 -7.92
CA LEU A 16 0.90 4.54 -6.91
C LEU A 16 0.64 5.97 -6.41
N LEU A 17 1.67 6.81 -6.26
CA LEU A 17 1.46 8.21 -5.89
C LEU A 17 0.80 9.04 -7.01
N ALA A 18 0.95 8.64 -8.27
CA ALA A 18 0.33 9.33 -9.40
C ALA A 18 -1.10 8.83 -9.68
N GLN A 19 -1.34 7.52 -9.59
CA GLN A 19 -2.54 6.83 -10.09
C GLN A 19 -3.88 7.46 -9.69
N PRO A 20 -4.10 7.94 -8.45
CA PRO A 20 -5.40 8.51 -8.11
C PRO A 20 -5.70 9.77 -8.92
N ARG A 21 -4.73 10.45 -9.55
CA ARG A 21 -4.94 11.61 -10.47
C ARG A 21 -5.75 11.28 -11.70
N ASP A 22 -5.71 10.04 -12.12
CA ASP A 22 -6.37 9.61 -13.35
C ASP A 22 -7.83 9.24 -13.12
N VAL A 23 -8.21 8.95 -11.87
CA VAL A 23 -9.51 8.35 -11.54
C VAL A 23 -10.22 9.00 -10.34
N ALA A 24 -9.60 9.96 -9.64
CA ALA A 24 -10.21 10.53 -8.43
C ALA A 24 -11.56 11.19 -8.71
N PRO A 25 -12.55 11.01 -7.82
CA PRO A 25 -13.81 11.69 -7.96
C PRO A 25 -13.70 13.19 -7.64
N PRO A 26 -14.64 14.03 -8.12
CA PRO A 26 -14.58 15.48 -7.96
C PRO A 26 -14.45 15.97 -6.51
N GLN A 27 -15.01 15.23 -5.56
CA GLN A 27 -15.03 15.55 -4.13
C GLN A 27 -13.84 14.99 -3.35
N ASP A 28 -12.88 14.35 -4.01
CA ASP A 28 -11.70 13.78 -3.36
C ASP A 28 -10.77 14.88 -2.84
N ILE A 29 -10.39 14.81 -1.56
CA ILE A 29 -9.41 15.75 -1.00
C ILE A 29 -8.01 15.26 -1.30
N ARG A 30 -7.27 16.07 -2.05
CA ARG A 30 -5.98 15.70 -2.65
C ARG A 30 -4.82 16.57 -2.19
N VAL A 31 -4.92 17.08 -0.98
CA VAL A 31 -3.90 17.92 -0.39
C VAL A 31 -2.71 17.06 0.02
N ALA A 32 -1.59 17.27 -0.65
CA ALA A 32 -0.32 16.62 -0.34
C ALA A 32 0.31 17.28 0.89
N ARG A 33 -0.08 16.81 2.07
CA ARG A 33 0.40 17.34 3.34
C ARG A 33 1.41 16.42 4.00
N LYS A 34 2.43 17.01 4.61
CA LYS A 34 3.38 16.26 5.44
C LYS A 34 2.74 15.80 6.75
N ARG A 35 3.31 14.75 7.35
CA ARG A 35 2.78 14.14 8.57
C ARG A 35 2.73 15.12 9.75
N ASP A 36 3.74 15.96 9.91
CA ASP A 36 3.86 16.94 11.00
C ASP A 36 2.85 18.09 10.87
N GLU A 37 2.53 18.50 9.65
CA GLU A 37 1.53 19.53 9.32
C GLU A 37 0.08 19.01 9.41
N ALA A 38 -0.13 17.69 9.40
CA ALA A 38 -1.47 17.09 9.42
C ALA A 38 -2.18 17.24 10.77
N SER A 39 -3.51 17.10 10.78
CA SER A 39 -4.27 17.19 12.03
C SER A 39 -3.89 16.05 13.00
N PRO A 40 -4.07 16.23 14.32
CA PRO A 40 -3.80 15.18 15.31
C PRO A 40 -4.50 13.86 14.96
N THR A 41 -5.75 13.93 14.48
CA THR A 41 -6.53 12.75 14.08
C THR A 41 -5.87 11.95 12.96
N HIS A 42 -5.33 12.61 11.92
CA HIS A 42 -4.63 11.92 10.84
C HIS A 42 -3.32 11.29 11.33
N ARG A 43 -2.58 11.97 12.21
CA ARG A 43 -1.34 11.42 12.79
C ARG A 43 -1.62 10.19 13.64
N THR A 44 -2.68 10.20 14.45
CA THR A 44 -3.12 9.03 15.22
C THR A 44 -3.53 7.90 14.27
N LEU A 45 -4.32 8.19 13.23
CA LEU A 45 -4.72 7.20 12.24
C LEU A 45 -3.50 6.56 11.54
N PHE A 46 -2.46 7.35 11.25
CA PHE A 46 -1.23 6.82 10.63
C PHE A 46 -0.46 5.89 11.56
N ALA A 47 -0.42 6.19 12.87
CA ALA A 47 0.20 5.29 13.83
C ALA A 47 -0.55 3.95 13.91
N GLU A 48 -1.89 3.97 13.87
CA GLU A 48 -2.70 2.75 13.79
C GLU A 48 -2.44 1.97 12.48
N TYR A 49 -2.37 2.67 11.35
CA TYR A 49 -2.06 2.10 10.04
C TYR A 49 -0.69 1.41 10.04
N GLU A 50 0.34 2.09 10.54
CA GLU A 50 1.70 1.57 10.56
C GLU A 50 1.79 0.29 11.41
N ALA A 51 1.11 0.26 12.56
CA ALA A 51 1.06 -0.92 13.42
C ALA A 51 0.34 -2.09 12.73
N GLU A 52 -0.87 -1.88 12.21
CA GLU A 52 -1.62 -2.96 11.54
C GLU A 52 -0.95 -3.43 10.24
N LEU A 53 -0.30 -2.53 9.49
CA LEU A 53 0.46 -2.91 8.30
C LEU A 53 1.71 -3.71 8.66
N THR A 54 2.34 -3.42 9.80
CA THR A 54 3.49 -4.21 10.29
C THR A 54 3.06 -5.63 10.62
N ASP A 55 1.93 -5.80 11.34
CA ASP A 55 1.39 -7.13 11.64
C ASP A 55 1.03 -7.90 10.35
N ALA A 56 0.40 -7.21 9.39
CA ALA A 56 0.09 -7.80 8.08
C ALA A 56 1.35 -8.14 7.26
N TYR A 57 2.40 -7.32 7.37
CA TYR A 57 3.68 -7.54 6.71
C TYR A 57 4.34 -8.82 7.20
N ASP A 58 4.38 -9.06 8.50
CA ASP A 58 5.05 -10.24 9.06
C ASP A 58 4.41 -11.53 8.54
N ILE A 59 3.08 -11.59 8.50
CA ILE A 59 2.32 -12.71 7.94
C ILE A 59 2.57 -12.84 6.43
N ALA A 60 2.48 -11.74 5.70
CA ALA A 60 2.57 -11.75 4.24
C ALA A 60 3.99 -12.09 3.74
N ALA A 61 5.02 -11.63 4.44
CA ALA A 61 6.40 -11.88 4.09
C ALA A 61 6.78 -13.35 4.30
N GLU A 62 6.33 -13.97 5.40
CA GLU A 62 6.51 -15.40 5.66
C GLU A 62 5.78 -16.24 4.62
N TRP A 63 4.49 -15.98 4.40
CA TRP A 63 3.69 -16.65 3.38
C TRP A 63 4.33 -16.59 1.98
N TRP A 64 4.87 -15.42 1.61
CA TRP A 64 5.52 -15.26 0.32
C TRP A 64 6.85 -16.00 0.23
N ALA A 65 7.63 -16.01 1.31
CA ALA A 65 8.87 -16.78 1.37
C ALA A 65 8.62 -18.28 1.21
N ASP A 66 7.55 -18.82 1.81
CA ASP A 66 7.15 -20.22 1.66
C ASP A 66 6.77 -20.58 0.22
N ILE A 67 6.06 -19.68 -0.47
CA ILE A 67 5.75 -19.85 -1.89
C ILE A 67 7.04 -19.91 -2.71
N ILE A 68 7.97 -18.99 -2.48
CA ILE A 68 9.26 -18.98 -3.20
C ILE A 68 10.06 -20.24 -2.90
N SER A 69 10.11 -20.70 -1.64
CA SER A 69 10.79 -21.94 -1.26
C SER A 69 10.18 -23.15 -1.98
N THR A 70 8.86 -23.23 -2.05
CA THR A 70 8.16 -24.32 -2.75
C THR A 70 8.49 -24.31 -4.25
N GLU A 71 8.48 -23.13 -4.88
CA GLU A 71 8.86 -23.02 -6.30
C GLU A 71 10.36 -23.31 -6.51
N GLU A 72 11.23 -23.01 -5.55
CA GLU A 72 12.65 -23.38 -5.63
C GLU A 72 12.85 -24.90 -5.68
N GLU A 73 12.11 -25.65 -4.88
CA GLU A 73 12.11 -27.12 -4.89
C GLU A 73 11.60 -27.68 -6.22
N LEU A 74 10.57 -27.05 -6.80
CA LEU A 74 9.97 -27.51 -8.07
C LEU A 74 10.80 -27.14 -9.30
N GLN A 75 11.37 -25.93 -9.34
CA GLN A 75 12.10 -25.42 -10.51
C GLN A 75 13.59 -25.78 -10.49
N GLY A 76 14.13 -26.17 -9.33
CA GLY A 76 15.55 -26.46 -9.11
C GLY A 76 16.48 -25.25 -9.25
N SER A 77 15.92 -24.03 -9.27
CA SER A 77 16.66 -22.77 -9.36
C SER A 77 15.86 -21.62 -8.76
N ARG A 78 16.51 -20.83 -7.91
CA ARG A 78 15.96 -19.60 -7.32
C ARG A 78 15.51 -18.58 -8.36
N GLU A 79 16.26 -18.41 -9.44
CA GLU A 79 15.90 -17.47 -10.50
C GLU A 79 14.58 -17.88 -11.20
N LYS A 80 14.45 -19.17 -11.52
CA LYS A 80 13.23 -19.72 -12.14
C LYS A 80 12.05 -19.71 -11.18
N ALA A 81 12.30 -19.98 -9.90
CA ALA A 81 11.28 -19.91 -8.86
C ALA A 81 10.73 -18.50 -8.70
N LEU A 82 11.61 -17.49 -8.65
CA LEU A 82 11.21 -16.08 -8.62
C LEU A 82 10.45 -15.68 -9.89
N GLU A 83 10.87 -16.16 -11.06
CA GLU A 83 10.14 -15.89 -12.31
C GLU A 83 8.74 -16.47 -12.26
N LYS A 84 8.64 -17.77 -12.02
CA LYS A 84 7.37 -18.48 -11.96
C LYS A 84 6.42 -17.90 -10.91
N ALA A 85 6.92 -17.61 -9.71
CA ALA A 85 6.10 -17.07 -8.64
C ALA A 85 5.58 -15.66 -8.96
N PHE A 86 6.41 -14.78 -9.53
CA PHE A 86 5.99 -13.43 -9.89
C PHE A 86 5.14 -13.38 -11.18
N ASP A 87 5.23 -14.37 -12.06
CA ASP A 87 4.30 -14.54 -13.18
C ASP A 87 2.89 -14.90 -12.68
N ASP A 88 2.82 -15.80 -11.69
CA ASP A 88 1.53 -16.20 -11.09
C ASP A 88 0.96 -15.14 -10.14
N ARG A 89 1.82 -14.41 -9.44
CA ARG A 89 1.45 -13.42 -8.42
C ARG A 89 2.32 -12.17 -8.55
N VAL A 90 1.95 -11.32 -9.50
CA VAL A 90 2.70 -10.09 -9.85
C VAL A 90 2.97 -9.16 -8.66
N ALA A 91 2.07 -9.13 -7.67
CA ALA A 91 2.20 -8.27 -6.49
C ALA A 91 3.03 -8.90 -5.34
N GLY A 92 3.48 -10.15 -5.49
CA GLY A 92 4.19 -10.89 -4.44
C GLY A 92 3.43 -10.91 -3.11
N ALA A 93 4.13 -10.64 -2.01
CA ALA A 93 3.54 -10.55 -0.68
C ALA A 93 2.39 -9.53 -0.56
N ALA A 94 2.37 -8.47 -1.38
CA ALA A 94 1.31 -7.46 -1.35
C ALA A 94 -0.04 -8.01 -1.83
N ALA A 95 -0.06 -9.18 -2.49
CA ALA A 95 -1.28 -9.91 -2.82
C ALA A 95 -1.93 -10.58 -1.60
N SER A 96 -1.28 -10.60 -0.44
CA SER A 96 -1.83 -11.15 0.80
C SER A 96 -3.18 -10.48 1.13
N PRO A 97 -4.24 -11.25 1.44
CA PRO A 97 -5.52 -10.70 1.84
C PRO A 97 -5.45 -9.73 3.03
N GLN A 98 -4.55 -9.99 3.99
CA GLN A 98 -4.34 -9.16 5.17
C GLN A 98 -3.82 -7.78 4.76
N VAL A 99 -2.82 -7.74 3.87
CA VAL A 99 -2.24 -6.48 3.37
C VAL A 99 -3.28 -5.70 2.58
N VAL A 100 -4.01 -6.35 1.66
CA VAL A 100 -5.07 -5.74 0.86
C VAL A 100 -6.15 -5.13 1.76
N TRP A 101 -6.55 -5.86 2.80
CA TRP A 101 -7.55 -5.40 3.75
C TRP A 101 -7.09 -4.15 4.53
N VAL A 102 -5.86 -4.15 5.06
CA VAL A 102 -5.29 -2.99 5.78
C VAL A 102 -5.27 -1.77 4.87
N ILE A 103 -4.74 -1.90 3.64
CA ILE A 103 -4.65 -0.77 2.70
C ILE A 103 -6.04 -0.20 2.37
N ARG A 104 -7.02 -1.05 2.04
CA ARG A 104 -8.39 -0.59 1.74
C ARG A 104 -9.03 0.07 2.96
N ARG A 105 -8.88 -0.52 4.15
CA ARG A 105 -9.45 -0.01 5.40
C ARG A 105 -8.93 1.39 5.70
N TYR A 106 -7.62 1.60 5.62
CA TYR A 106 -7.00 2.88 5.97
C TYR A 106 -7.18 3.94 4.89
N TRP A 107 -7.28 3.55 3.62
CA TRP A 107 -7.76 4.46 2.56
C TRP A 107 -9.14 5.05 2.93
N LEU A 108 -10.11 4.18 3.22
CA LEU A 108 -11.48 4.58 3.53
C LEU A 108 -11.59 5.37 4.83
N LYS A 109 -10.84 4.99 5.88
CA LYS A 109 -10.77 5.78 7.11
C LYS A 109 -10.22 7.18 6.84
N CYS A 110 -9.15 7.32 6.04
CA CYS A 110 -8.58 8.62 5.68
C CYS A 110 -9.60 9.48 4.93
N VAL A 111 -10.27 8.92 3.92
CA VAL A 111 -11.33 9.62 3.17
C VAL A 111 -12.46 10.07 4.09
N THR A 112 -12.88 9.23 5.04
CA THR A 112 -13.95 9.57 6.00
C THR A 112 -13.56 10.73 6.90
N ILE A 113 -12.32 10.75 7.38
CA ILE A 113 -11.80 11.86 8.19
C ILE A 113 -11.73 13.14 7.36
N ASN A 114 -11.23 13.05 6.12
CA ASN A 114 -11.16 14.18 5.19
C ASN A 114 -12.52 14.85 4.97
N VAL A 115 -13.59 14.07 4.80
CA VAL A 115 -14.96 14.61 4.64
C VAL A 115 -15.37 15.49 5.81
N SER A 116 -15.00 15.12 7.04
CA SER A 116 -15.32 15.90 8.24
C SER A 116 -14.38 17.10 8.44
N ALA A 117 -13.16 17.00 7.95
CA ALA A 117 -12.10 17.97 8.17
C ALA A 117 -12.07 19.11 7.12
N GLY A 118 -12.56 18.83 5.91
CA GLY A 118 -12.54 19.77 4.78
C GLY A 118 -11.16 19.89 4.12
N GLU A 119 -11.11 20.55 2.96
CA GLU A 119 -9.88 20.68 2.15
C GLU A 119 -8.71 21.31 2.93
N GLU A 120 -8.98 22.34 3.74
CA GLU A 120 -7.96 23.05 4.51
C GLU A 120 -7.20 22.13 5.46
N THR A 121 -7.81 21.03 5.93
CA THR A 121 -7.20 20.13 6.91
C THR A 121 -7.07 18.68 6.45
N GLY A 122 -7.56 18.33 5.27
CA GLY A 122 -7.47 16.96 4.74
C GLY A 122 -6.10 16.56 4.19
N VAL A 123 -5.94 15.27 3.96
CA VAL A 123 -4.71 14.62 3.48
C VAL A 123 -5.06 13.63 2.38
N ALA A 124 -4.40 13.72 1.23
CA ALA A 124 -4.58 12.75 0.15
C ALA A 124 -4.26 11.32 0.62
N ALA A 125 -5.13 10.34 0.34
CA ALA A 125 -4.99 8.99 0.88
C ALA A 125 -3.71 8.29 0.40
N GLU A 126 -3.27 8.52 -0.84
CA GLU A 126 -2.02 8.00 -1.36
C GLU A 126 -0.78 8.58 -0.67
N ILE A 127 -0.87 9.84 -0.23
CA ILE A 127 0.20 10.50 0.54
C ILE A 127 0.23 9.92 1.95
N PHE A 128 -0.94 9.77 2.58
CA PHE A 128 -1.10 9.14 3.89
C PHE A 128 -0.56 7.70 3.92
N LEU A 129 -0.92 6.88 2.92
CA LEU A 129 -0.56 5.46 2.91
C LEU A 129 0.87 5.19 2.47
N LEU A 130 1.45 5.99 1.57
CA LEU A 130 2.76 5.67 0.98
C LEU A 130 3.81 6.74 1.22
N GLN A 131 3.52 8.01 0.95
CA GLN A 131 4.53 9.05 1.14
C GLN A 131 4.95 9.17 2.62
N TRP A 132 4.02 9.05 3.55
CA TRP A 132 4.35 9.11 4.97
C TRP A 132 5.18 7.92 5.46
N LEU A 133 5.04 6.73 4.85
CA LEU A 133 5.94 5.59 5.12
C LEU A 133 7.36 5.88 4.62
N ILE A 134 7.48 6.50 3.44
CA ILE A 134 8.77 6.92 2.87
C ILE A 134 9.45 7.92 3.80
N ASP A 135 8.72 8.97 4.20
CA ASP A 135 9.23 10.02 5.08
C ASP A 135 9.60 9.49 6.47
N ALA A 136 8.90 8.45 6.94
CA ALA A 136 9.19 7.77 8.20
C ALA A 136 10.32 6.71 8.11
N GLY A 137 10.92 6.50 6.93
CA GLY A 137 12.01 5.53 6.73
C GLY A 137 11.58 4.06 6.83
N LYS A 138 10.30 3.75 6.65
CA LYS A 138 9.71 2.41 6.80
C LYS A 138 9.96 1.53 5.57
N THR A 139 11.24 1.31 5.26
CA THR A 139 11.73 0.75 3.99
C THR A 139 11.02 -0.53 3.55
N GLU A 140 10.83 -1.51 4.43
CA GLU A 140 10.19 -2.78 4.05
C GLU A 140 8.68 -2.63 3.82
N LEU A 141 8.00 -1.79 4.59
CA LEU A 141 6.58 -1.47 4.37
C LEU A 141 6.40 -0.70 3.06
N VAL A 142 7.31 0.23 2.74
CA VAL A 142 7.32 0.94 1.46
C VAL A 142 7.47 -0.05 0.30
N LYS A 143 8.40 -1.01 0.39
CA LYS A 143 8.56 -2.05 -0.65
C LYS A 143 7.30 -2.88 -0.79
N LEU A 144 6.70 -3.31 0.32
CA LEU A 144 5.46 -4.08 0.32
C LEU A 144 4.35 -3.33 -0.43
N VAL A 145 4.09 -2.07 -0.06
CA VAL A 145 3.04 -1.27 -0.70
C VAL A 145 3.37 -1.01 -2.17
N ALA A 146 4.63 -0.70 -2.50
CA ALA A 146 5.07 -0.45 -3.87
C ALA A 146 4.93 -1.65 -4.82
N CYS A 147 4.87 -2.87 -4.28
CA CYS A 147 4.59 -4.08 -5.07
C CYS A 147 3.13 -4.15 -5.56
N MET A 148 2.19 -3.40 -4.96
CA MET A 148 0.80 -3.38 -5.44
C MET A 148 0.72 -2.77 -6.85
N PRO A 149 0.15 -3.48 -7.84
CA PRO A 149 0.01 -2.95 -9.20
C PRO A 149 -0.91 -1.73 -9.26
N TYR A 150 -1.89 -1.66 -8.36
CA TYR A 150 -2.85 -0.57 -8.22
C TYR A 150 -3.35 -0.48 -6.78
N TRP A 151 -3.95 0.64 -6.40
CA TRP A 151 -4.66 0.76 -5.13
C TRP A 151 -5.90 -0.15 -5.10
N PRO A 152 -6.07 -1.04 -4.10
CA PRO A 152 -7.20 -1.97 -4.02
C PRO A 152 -8.49 -1.28 -3.57
N ILE A 153 -8.87 -0.21 -4.26
CA ILE A 153 -10.02 0.64 -3.98
C ILE A 153 -10.74 0.96 -5.30
N GLY A 154 -12.06 1.04 -5.25
CA GLY A 154 -12.89 1.42 -6.39
C GLY A 154 -13.81 2.59 -6.07
N GLN A 155 -14.67 2.94 -7.01
CA GLN A 155 -15.77 3.87 -6.78
C GLN A 155 -17.11 3.16 -6.86
N ASN A 156 -18.05 3.59 -6.02
CA ASN A 156 -19.44 3.18 -6.14
C ASN A 156 -20.16 3.95 -7.25
N GLU A 157 -21.43 3.62 -7.47
CA GLU A 157 -22.30 4.24 -8.50
C GLU A 157 -22.44 5.76 -8.36
N LYS A 158 -22.13 6.32 -7.18
CA LYS A 158 -22.18 7.76 -6.89
C LYS A 158 -20.81 8.44 -7.04
N GLY A 159 -19.80 7.73 -7.52
CA GLY A 159 -18.44 8.23 -7.62
C GLY A 159 -17.77 8.45 -6.26
N ASN A 160 -18.14 7.72 -5.21
CA ASN A 160 -17.42 7.77 -3.93
C ASN A 160 -16.51 6.54 -3.79
N TRP A 161 -15.34 6.72 -3.19
CA TRP A 161 -14.45 5.60 -2.86
C TRP A 161 -15.16 4.52 -2.03
N CYS A 162 -15.01 3.24 -2.41
CA CYS A 162 -15.58 2.08 -1.72
C CYS A 162 -14.66 0.85 -1.74
#